data_AF-A0A921F8J8-F1
#
_entry.id   AF-A0A921F8J8-F1
#
_cell.length_a   1.000
_cell.length_b   1.000
_cell.length_c   1.000
_cell.angle_alpha   90.00
_cell.angle_beta   90.00
_cell.angle_gamma   90.00
#
_symmetry.space_group_name_H-M   'P 1'
#
loop_
_entity.id
_entity.type
_entity.pdbx_description
1 polymer ?
#
loop_
_entity_poly.entity_id
_entity_poly.type
_entity_poly.pdbx_seq_one_letter_code
_entity_poly.pdbx_strand_id
1 'polypeptide(L)'
;MSPQPVPEQIRRVFGVPEGDFVPEPGTAARWRVGDVVCSRVADATVATLSARAREKLTLDGVGVARAMRGTDGRYVVGGWRADRYARGELRSRPDEIIALGDYLGRALAGVILPRRRSSDALWRPAAVFDHAMEAAWSGEPSRDLDSGLQYHMEQGGERFEGHRAEALIAATGMARLRDSIDDAGRAESARRPSPSRAVDAPVAHIDLAHSLRFNEDGPLLVDVVTAPADPIRGQAIAAVDLLSAKAAGEDLLWRWALVPGWSKNVVCAMAYRLSVHALHPDSSQSAFAGLRSATEIVDRFARAAHNL
;
A
#
# COMPACT_ATOMS: atom_id res chain seq x y z
N MET A 1 15.02 32.65 -6.42
CA MET A 1 14.03 31.80 -7.11
C MET A 1 13.81 30.58 -6.25
N SER A 2 12.58 30.28 -5.83
CA SER A 2 12.29 29.02 -5.15
C SER A 2 12.67 27.85 -6.06
N PRO A 3 13.28 26.77 -5.54
CA PRO A 3 13.64 25.62 -6.36
C PRO A 3 12.37 25.06 -7.02
N GLN A 4 12.43 24.79 -8.33
CA GLN A 4 11.34 24.10 -9.03
C GLN A 4 11.12 22.72 -8.38
N PRO A 5 9.87 22.26 -8.24
CA PRO A 5 9.58 21.01 -7.53
C PRO A 5 10.21 19.79 -8.23
N VAL A 6 10.32 19.82 -9.57
CA VAL A 6 11.02 18.79 -10.36
C VAL A 6 12.32 19.38 -10.92
N PRO A 7 13.50 18.81 -10.62
CA PRO A 7 14.77 19.32 -11.11
C PRO A 7 14.87 19.30 -12.65
N GLU A 8 15.54 20.31 -13.22
CA GLU A 8 15.69 20.45 -14.68
C GLU A 8 16.35 19.22 -15.34
N GLN A 9 17.36 18.63 -14.70
CA GLN A 9 17.99 17.41 -15.20
C GLN A 9 16.98 16.27 -15.35
N ILE A 10 16.04 16.12 -14.40
CA ILE A 10 14.99 15.10 -14.44
C ILE A 10 14.01 15.39 -15.58
N ARG A 11 13.64 16.67 -15.76
CA ARG A 11 12.78 17.09 -16.88
C ARG A 11 13.40 16.74 -18.23
N ARG A 12 14.68 17.05 -18.43
CA ARG A 12 15.41 16.72 -19.67
C ARG A 12 15.49 15.21 -19.91
N VAL A 13 15.79 14.41 -18.88
CA VAL A 13 15.93 12.95 -19.02
C VAL A 13 14.62 12.29 -19.42
N PHE A 14 13.48 12.72 -18.88
CA PHE A 14 12.17 12.15 -19.21
C PHE A 14 11.44 12.87 -20.35
N GLY A 15 12.04 13.91 -20.94
CA GLY A 15 11.39 14.71 -21.97
C GLY A 15 10.11 15.41 -21.49
N VAL A 16 10.11 15.87 -20.23
CA VAL A 16 8.99 16.59 -19.62
C VAL A 16 8.83 17.94 -20.35
N PRO A 17 7.61 18.30 -20.82
CA PRO A 17 7.39 19.57 -21.49
C PRO A 17 7.58 20.76 -20.53
N GLU A 18 7.77 21.95 -21.09
CA GLU A 18 7.69 23.19 -20.31
C GLU A 18 6.23 23.48 -19.92
N GLY A 19 6.01 24.02 -18.73
CA GLY A 19 4.68 24.36 -18.23
C GLY A 19 4.60 24.45 -16.71
N ASP A 20 3.38 24.65 -16.21
CA ASP A 20 3.12 24.77 -14.79
C ASP A 20 3.19 23.42 -14.07
N PHE A 21 3.69 23.45 -12.83
CA PHE A 21 3.73 22.29 -11.95
C PHE A 21 2.42 22.19 -11.17
N VAL A 22 1.55 21.28 -11.58
CA VAL A 22 0.29 21.01 -10.90
C VAL A 22 0.51 19.86 -9.90
N PRO A 23 0.33 20.06 -8.58
CA PRO A 23 0.43 18.98 -7.62
C PRO A 23 -0.68 17.95 -7.87
N GLU A 24 -0.31 16.67 -7.89
CA GLU A 24 -1.26 15.56 -8.10
C GLU A 24 -1.53 14.84 -6.77
N PRO A 25 -2.77 14.41 -6.50
CA PRO A 25 -3.09 13.62 -5.31
C PRO A 25 -2.29 12.33 -5.26
N GLY A 26 -1.80 11.96 -4.07
CA GLY A 26 -1.06 10.72 -3.84
C GLY A 26 -0.26 10.76 -2.54
N THR A 27 0.34 9.63 -2.19
CA THR A 27 1.18 9.44 -0.99
C THR A 27 2.59 9.98 -1.18
N ALA A 28 3.12 9.94 -2.41
CA ALA A 28 4.42 10.50 -2.76
C ALA A 28 4.30 11.90 -3.35
N ALA A 29 5.33 12.71 -3.18
CA ALA A 29 5.42 14.03 -3.79
C ALA A 29 5.41 13.89 -5.33
N ARG A 30 4.32 14.37 -5.95
CA ARG A 30 3.96 14.11 -7.35
C ARG A 30 3.45 15.39 -8.01
N TRP A 31 3.97 15.68 -9.20
CA TRP A 31 3.62 16.87 -9.97
C TRP A 31 3.39 16.52 -11.43
N ARG A 32 2.30 17.03 -11.98
CA ARG A 32 2.00 16.99 -13.40
C ARG A 32 2.52 18.24 -14.08
N VAL A 33 3.16 18.06 -15.23
CA VAL A 33 3.59 19.11 -16.15
C VAL A 33 3.17 18.68 -17.54
N GLY A 34 2.22 19.40 -18.13
CA GLY A 34 1.57 18.98 -19.38
C GLY A 34 0.93 17.59 -19.27
N ASP A 35 1.38 16.66 -20.11
CA ASP A 35 0.95 15.26 -20.18
C ASP A 35 1.90 14.29 -19.44
N VAL A 36 2.80 14.80 -18.59
CA VAL A 36 3.76 13.98 -17.83
C VAL A 36 3.54 14.18 -16.34
N VAL A 37 3.57 13.08 -15.59
CA VAL A 37 3.56 13.10 -14.13
C VAL A 37 4.88 12.62 -13.58
N CYS A 38 5.56 13.48 -12.83
CA CYS A 38 6.82 13.21 -12.16
C CYS A 38 6.57 12.88 -10.69
N SER A 39 7.08 11.75 -10.21
CA SER A 39 6.95 11.33 -8.80
C SER A 39 8.33 11.09 -8.18
N ARG A 40 8.51 11.54 -6.93
CA ARG A 40 9.62 11.09 -6.09
C ARG A 40 9.50 9.59 -5.83
N VAL A 41 10.64 8.90 -5.78
CA VAL A 41 10.73 7.45 -5.59
C VAL A 41 11.37 7.14 -4.25
N ALA A 42 10.65 6.46 -3.37
CA ALA A 42 11.17 5.95 -2.10
C ALA A 42 12.09 4.73 -2.29
N ASP A 43 11.74 3.84 -3.23
CA ASP A 43 12.51 2.64 -3.57
C ASP A 43 12.58 2.46 -5.10
N ALA A 44 13.80 2.53 -5.64
CA ALA A 44 14.04 2.43 -7.08
C ALA A 44 13.73 1.04 -7.66
N THR A 45 13.91 -0.02 -6.86
CA THR A 45 13.62 -1.40 -7.25
C THR A 45 12.11 -1.59 -7.38
N VAL A 46 11.35 -1.13 -6.39
CA VAL A 46 9.88 -1.19 -6.40
C VAL A 46 9.30 -0.35 -7.54
N ALA A 47 9.78 0.89 -7.73
CA ALA A 47 9.31 1.74 -8.82
C ALA A 47 9.62 1.16 -10.21
N THR A 48 10.78 0.52 -10.39
CA THR A 48 11.14 -0.16 -11.63
C THR A 48 10.25 -1.38 -11.87
N LEU A 49 9.92 -2.14 -10.83
CA LEU A 49 9.01 -3.27 -10.92
C LEU A 49 7.60 -2.82 -11.32
N SER A 50 7.07 -1.78 -10.68
CA SER A 50 5.79 -1.15 -11.04
C SER A 50 5.75 -0.79 -12.53
N ALA A 51 6.77 -0.09 -13.01
CA ALA A 51 6.85 0.34 -14.40
C ALA A 51 6.83 -0.85 -15.38
N ARG A 52 7.61 -1.90 -15.08
CA ARG A 52 7.66 -3.14 -15.89
C ARG A 52 6.35 -3.92 -15.84
N ALA A 53 5.67 -3.97 -14.70
CA ALA A 53 4.37 -4.60 -14.58
C ALA A 53 3.34 -3.85 -15.43
N ARG A 54 3.27 -2.52 -15.31
CA ARG A 54 2.36 -1.67 -16.08
C ARG A 54 2.59 -1.69 -17.60
N GLU A 55 3.80 -1.97 -18.07
CA GLU A 55 4.05 -2.19 -19.51
C GLU A 55 3.41 -3.47 -20.05
N LYS A 56 3.21 -4.49 -19.20
CA LYS A 56 2.70 -5.81 -19.61
C LYS A 56 1.24 -6.03 -19.24
N LEU A 57 0.74 -5.33 -18.22
CA LEU A 57 -0.63 -5.46 -17.74
C LEU A 57 -1.62 -5.05 -18.82
N THR A 58 -2.52 -5.97 -19.14
CA THR A 58 -3.72 -5.70 -19.93
C THR A 58 -4.90 -6.13 -19.08
N LEU A 59 -5.82 -5.19 -18.83
CA LEU A 59 -6.98 -5.39 -17.98
C LEU A 59 -8.21 -4.90 -18.75
N ASP A 60 -9.18 -5.77 -18.94
CA ASP A 60 -10.43 -5.46 -19.61
C ASP A 60 -11.21 -4.44 -18.75
N GLY A 61 -11.56 -3.31 -19.37
CA GLY A 61 -12.30 -2.23 -18.69
C GLY A 61 -11.49 -1.44 -17.66
N VAL A 62 -10.17 -1.64 -17.55
CA VAL A 62 -9.31 -0.88 -16.64
C VAL A 62 -8.14 -0.28 -17.41
N GLY A 63 -8.09 1.05 -17.48
CA GLY A 63 -6.94 1.76 -18.04
C GLY A 63 -5.70 1.58 -17.17
N VAL A 64 -4.51 1.55 -17.77
CA VAL A 64 -3.23 1.50 -17.04
C VAL A 64 -2.35 2.66 -17.50
N ALA A 65 -1.92 3.51 -16.57
CA ALA A 65 -1.05 4.63 -16.88
C ALA A 65 0.31 4.12 -17.36
N ARG A 66 0.78 4.63 -18.51
CA ARG A 66 2.02 4.19 -19.13
C ARG A 66 3.23 4.77 -18.42
N ALA A 67 4.12 3.91 -17.92
CA ALA A 67 5.41 4.32 -17.39
C ALA A 67 6.31 4.86 -18.50
N MET A 68 7.07 5.92 -18.21
CA MET A 68 8.02 6.50 -19.16
C MET A 68 9.45 6.04 -18.86
N ARG A 69 10.21 5.78 -19.91
CA ARG A 69 11.66 5.56 -19.84
C ARG A 69 12.36 6.88 -20.06
N GLY A 70 13.43 7.11 -19.30
CA GLY A 70 14.36 8.19 -19.56
C GLY A 70 15.09 7.97 -20.88
N THR A 71 15.78 9.01 -21.36
CA THR A 71 16.66 8.93 -22.54
C THR A 71 17.77 7.89 -22.40
N ASP A 72 18.12 7.51 -21.16
CA ASP A 72 19.07 6.44 -20.84
C ASP A 72 18.43 5.04 -20.73
N GLY A 73 17.13 4.92 -21.05
CA GLY A 73 16.36 3.67 -21.03
C GLY A 73 15.87 3.23 -19.65
N ARG A 74 16.24 3.92 -18.56
CA ARG A 74 15.84 3.57 -17.18
C ARG A 74 14.49 4.20 -16.82
N TYR A 75 13.75 3.56 -15.91
CA TYR A 75 12.50 4.14 -15.37
C TYR A 75 12.70 5.05 -14.17
N VAL A 76 13.83 4.90 -13.48
CA VAL A 76 14.15 5.68 -12.29
C VAL A 76 15.50 6.33 -12.48
N VAL A 77 15.54 7.67 -12.38
CA VAL A 77 16.76 8.47 -12.52
C VAL A 77 16.78 9.51 -11.41
N GLY A 78 17.89 9.57 -10.65
CA GLY A 78 18.06 10.56 -9.58
C GLY A 78 17.00 10.52 -8.48
N GLY A 79 16.37 9.37 -8.22
CA GLY A 79 15.27 9.24 -7.25
C GLY A 79 13.91 9.73 -7.76
N TRP A 80 13.76 9.85 -9.08
CA TRP A 80 12.51 10.24 -9.75
C TRP A 80 12.09 9.23 -10.80
N ARG A 81 10.78 9.10 -11.00
CA ARG A 81 10.17 8.42 -12.14
C ARG A 81 9.21 9.37 -12.87
N ALA A 82 8.88 9.04 -14.11
CA ALA A 82 7.86 9.72 -14.89
C ALA A 82 6.83 8.73 -15.47
N ASP A 83 5.58 9.17 -15.54
CA ASP A 83 4.47 8.45 -16.13
C ASP A 83 3.73 9.37 -17.12
N ARG A 84 3.16 8.80 -18.17
CA ARG A 84 2.18 9.54 -18.98
C ARG A 84 0.96 9.84 -18.13
N TYR A 85 0.56 11.10 -18.12
CA TYR A 85 -0.68 11.52 -17.51
C TYR A 85 -1.85 10.90 -18.25
N ALA A 86 -2.73 10.26 -17.49
CA ALA A 86 -4.04 9.88 -17.95
C ALA A 86 -5.05 10.56 -17.03
N ARG A 87 -6.04 11.22 -17.63
CA ARG A 87 -7.04 11.98 -16.90
C ARG A 87 -7.84 11.02 -16.01
N GLY A 88 -7.97 11.37 -14.74
CA GLY A 88 -8.78 10.65 -13.77
C GLY A 88 -8.70 11.27 -12.38
N GLU A 89 -9.70 10.99 -11.56
CA GLU A 89 -9.85 11.56 -10.22
C GLU A 89 -9.97 10.46 -9.17
N LEU A 90 -9.65 10.79 -7.92
CA LEU A 90 -10.04 9.95 -6.79
C LEU A 90 -11.56 10.02 -6.65
N ARG A 91 -12.24 8.88 -6.70
CA ARG A 91 -13.68 8.77 -6.47
C ARG A 91 -13.94 7.71 -5.40
N SER A 92 -14.92 7.97 -4.52
CA SER A 92 -15.36 6.94 -3.58
C SER A 92 -16.20 5.91 -4.31
N ARG A 93 -15.56 4.79 -4.67
CA ARG A 93 -16.19 3.60 -5.26
C ARG A 93 -15.68 2.34 -4.54
N PRO A 94 -16.00 2.19 -3.24
CA PRO A 94 -15.27 1.30 -2.36
C PRO A 94 -15.36 -0.16 -2.80
N ASP A 95 -16.53 -0.64 -3.21
CA ASP A 95 -16.71 -2.01 -3.68
C ASP A 95 -15.98 -2.28 -5.00
N GLU A 96 -15.96 -1.32 -5.94
CA GLU A 96 -15.23 -1.44 -7.20
C GLU A 96 -13.71 -1.48 -6.97
N ILE A 97 -13.20 -0.65 -6.05
CA ILE A 97 -11.79 -0.63 -5.64
C ILE A 97 -11.38 -1.97 -5.03
N ILE A 98 -12.19 -2.53 -4.13
CA ILE A 98 -11.89 -3.82 -3.48
C ILE A 98 -12.01 -4.97 -4.48
N ALA A 99 -13.03 -4.99 -5.34
CA ALA A 99 -13.19 -6.05 -6.34
C ALA A 99 -12.02 -6.11 -7.33
N LEU A 100 -11.44 -4.95 -7.69
CA LEU A 100 -10.25 -4.90 -8.55
C LEU A 100 -9.03 -5.60 -7.96
N GLY A 101 -8.95 -5.79 -6.63
CA GLY A 101 -7.80 -6.44 -6.00
C GLY A 101 -7.60 -7.89 -6.44
N ASP A 102 -8.69 -8.67 -6.53
CA ASP A 102 -8.64 -10.05 -7.02
C ASP A 102 -8.33 -10.09 -8.53
N TYR A 103 -8.94 -9.19 -9.31
CA TYR A 103 -8.66 -9.11 -10.75
C TYR A 103 -7.18 -8.80 -11.03
N LEU A 104 -6.62 -7.82 -10.31
CA LEU A 104 -5.21 -7.46 -10.39
C LEU A 104 -4.31 -8.58 -9.91
N GLY A 105 -4.67 -9.29 -8.84
CA GLY A 105 -3.89 -10.41 -8.34
C GLY A 105 -3.73 -11.52 -9.39
N ARG A 106 -4.81 -11.83 -10.13
CA ARG A 106 -4.76 -12.78 -11.25
C ARG A 106 -3.92 -12.25 -12.42
N ALA A 107 -4.06 -10.97 -12.77
CA ALA A 107 -3.29 -10.36 -13.86
C ALA A 107 -1.79 -10.20 -13.54
N LEU A 108 -1.44 -10.13 -12.26
CA LEU A 108 -0.07 -10.08 -11.74
C LEU A 108 0.53 -11.47 -11.50
N ALA A 109 -0.22 -12.55 -11.74
CA ALA A 109 0.28 -13.91 -11.61
C ALA A 109 1.52 -14.10 -12.50
N GLY A 110 2.61 -14.63 -11.92
CA GLY A 110 3.88 -14.84 -12.62
C GLY A 110 4.79 -13.61 -12.69
N VAL A 111 4.39 -12.46 -12.12
CA VAL A 111 5.33 -11.35 -11.89
C VAL A 111 6.38 -11.79 -10.86
N ILE A 112 7.62 -11.92 -11.30
CA ILE A 112 8.74 -12.27 -10.42
C ILE A 112 9.04 -11.07 -9.53
N LEU A 113 8.71 -11.20 -8.25
CA LEU A 113 9.03 -10.19 -7.24
C LEU A 113 10.53 -10.26 -6.89
N PRO A 114 11.20 -9.11 -6.75
CA PRO A 114 12.58 -9.09 -6.29
C PRO A 114 12.63 -9.70 -4.89
N ARG A 115 13.60 -10.59 -4.66
CA ARG A 115 13.90 -11.06 -3.30
C ARG A 115 14.38 -9.86 -2.49
N ARG A 116 13.54 -9.39 -1.56
CA ARG A 116 13.97 -8.39 -0.58
C ARG A 116 14.92 -9.07 0.40
N ARG A 117 16.18 -8.63 0.43
CA ARG A 117 17.15 -9.10 1.43
C ARG A 117 16.85 -8.40 2.74
N SER A 118 16.77 -9.18 3.81
CA SER A 118 16.52 -8.76 5.19
C SER A 118 17.61 -7.85 5.80
N SER A 119 18.72 -7.53 5.11
CA SER A 119 19.95 -7.08 5.77
C SER A 119 20.47 -5.67 5.50
N ASP A 120 20.00 -4.89 4.51
CA ASP A 120 20.83 -3.74 4.07
C ASP A 120 20.40 -2.35 4.59
N ALA A 121 19.37 -2.30 5.43
CA ALA A 121 19.12 -1.27 6.45
C ALA A 121 17.77 -1.55 7.12
N LEU A 122 17.82 -2.14 8.31
CA LEU A 122 16.69 -2.76 9.01
C LEU A 122 15.42 -1.89 9.12
N TRP A 123 15.54 -0.56 9.09
CA TRP A 123 14.42 0.36 9.31
C TRP A 123 14.40 1.56 8.36
N ARG A 124 14.85 1.40 7.10
CA ARG A 124 14.54 2.41 6.07
C ARG A 124 13.02 2.56 5.91
N PRO A 125 12.52 3.74 5.49
CA PRO A 125 11.08 3.96 5.34
C PRO A 125 10.38 2.89 4.48
N ALA A 126 11.02 2.44 3.39
CA ALA A 126 10.49 1.38 2.53
C ALA A 126 10.43 -0.01 3.20
N ALA A 127 11.33 -0.30 4.15
CA ALA A 127 11.38 -1.59 4.86
C ALA A 127 10.32 -1.69 5.96
N VAL A 128 9.88 -0.56 6.53
CA VAL A 128 8.81 -0.50 7.54
C VAL A 128 7.55 -1.22 7.05
N PHE A 129 7.19 -1.05 5.77
CA PHE A 129 6.00 -1.70 5.20
C PHE A 129 6.11 -3.23 5.18
N ASP A 130 7.30 -3.79 4.91
CA ASP A 130 7.47 -5.25 4.91
C ASP A 130 7.43 -5.81 6.34
N HIS A 131 8.12 -5.15 7.28
CA HIS A 131 8.12 -5.54 8.69
C HIS A 131 6.73 -5.44 9.32
N ALA A 132 6.01 -4.35 9.05
CA ALA A 132 4.64 -4.16 9.52
C ALA A 132 3.70 -5.23 8.96
N MET A 133 3.87 -5.61 7.70
CA MET A 133 3.03 -6.62 7.07
C MET A 133 3.28 -8.02 7.64
N GLU A 134 4.55 -8.39 7.87
CA GLU A 134 4.88 -9.67 8.51
C GLU A 134 4.32 -9.73 9.93
N ALA A 135 4.52 -8.67 10.72
CA ALA A 135 4.03 -8.58 12.10
C ALA A 135 2.49 -8.64 12.16
N ALA A 136 1.78 -7.99 11.24
CA ALA A 136 0.33 -7.94 11.23
C ALA A 136 -0.35 -9.28 10.87
N TRP A 137 0.23 -10.07 9.97
CA TRP A 137 -0.39 -11.33 9.53
C TRP A 137 0.12 -12.58 10.24
N SER A 138 1.41 -12.63 10.56
CA SER A 138 2.07 -13.85 11.05
C SER A 138 2.67 -13.69 12.45
N GLY A 139 2.77 -12.44 12.91
CA GLY A 139 3.55 -12.07 14.08
C GLY A 139 2.76 -11.35 15.16
N GLU A 140 3.51 -10.65 16.00
CA GLU A 140 3.00 -9.84 17.10
C GLU A 140 3.62 -8.43 17.01
N PRO A 141 2.84 -7.40 16.63
CA PRO A 141 3.35 -6.05 16.38
C PRO A 141 4.24 -5.48 17.49
N SER A 142 3.83 -5.61 18.75
CA SER A 142 4.60 -5.09 19.89
C SER A 142 5.99 -5.72 20.02
N ARG A 143 6.11 -7.02 19.72
CA ARG A 143 7.37 -7.77 19.85
C ARG A 143 8.23 -7.61 18.60
N ASP A 144 7.63 -7.78 17.43
CA ASP A 144 8.37 -7.91 16.18
C ASP A 144 8.86 -6.56 15.65
N LEU A 145 8.24 -5.45 16.09
CA LEU A 145 8.61 -4.08 15.69
C LEU A 145 9.46 -3.35 16.74
N ASP A 146 9.75 -3.97 17.88
CA ASP A 146 10.47 -3.36 19.01
C ASP A 146 11.83 -2.77 18.61
N SER A 147 12.62 -3.55 17.87
CA SER A 147 13.93 -3.10 17.36
C SER A 147 13.84 -1.91 16.40
N GLY A 148 12.70 -1.69 15.75
CA GLY A 148 12.45 -0.53 14.89
C GLY A 148 12.12 0.72 15.66
N LEU A 149 11.34 0.56 16.73
CA LEU A 149 11.06 1.64 17.67
C LEU A 149 12.37 2.13 18.29
N GLN A 150 13.20 1.20 18.76
CA GLN A 150 14.51 1.50 19.33
C GLN A 150 15.41 2.23 18.32
N TYR A 151 15.48 1.75 17.08
CA TYR A 151 16.24 2.41 16.02
C TYR A 151 15.79 3.86 15.80
N HIS A 152 14.48 4.11 15.74
CA HIS A 152 13.96 5.48 15.54
C HIS A 152 14.20 6.39 16.76
N MET A 153 14.10 5.86 17.98
CA MET A 153 14.41 6.61 19.20
C MET A 153 15.89 7.02 19.25
N GLU A 154 16.80 6.14 18.82
CA GLU A 154 18.24 6.40 18.78
C GLU A 154 18.64 7.41 17.68
N GLN A 155 18.00 7.37 16.51
CA GLN A 155 18.29 8.28 15.39
C GLN A 155 17.60 9.64 15.50
N GLY A 156 16.41 9.68 16.11
CA GLY A 156 15.55 10.88 16.12
C GLY A 156 15.87 11.88 17.23
N GLY A 157 16.52 11.47 18.33
CA GLY A 157 16.80 12.34 19.48
C GLY A 157 15.55 12.91 20.19
N GLU A 158 14.35 12.60 19.70
CA GLU A 158 13.07 13.12 20.15
C GLU A 158 12.28 12.07 20.94
N ARG A 159 11.41 12.56 21.82
CA ARG A 159 10.48 11.73 22.60
C ARG A 159 9.51 11.04 21.65
N PHE A 160 9.34 9.73 21.81
CA PHE A 160 8.37 8.96 21.03
C PHE A 160 6.95 9.55 21.20
N GLU A 161 6.34 9.94 20.07
CA GLU A 161 5.08 10.68 20.04
C GLU A 161 3.90 9.82 20.52
N GLY A 162 2.94 10.44 21.22
CA GLY A 162 1.80 9.73 21.81
C GLY A 162 0.96 8.95 20.78
N HIS A 163 0.71 9.52 19.59
CA HIS A 163 -0.03 8.84 18.53
C HIS A 163 0.68 7.61 17.98
N ARG A 164 2.02 7.58 17.99
CA ARG A 164 2.79 6.42 17.54
C ARG A 164 2.68 5.27 18.54
N ALA A 165 2.72 5.59 19.84
CA ALA A 165 2.51 4.63 20.92
C ALA A 165 1.08 4.07 20.91
N GLU A 166 0.09 4.94 20.77
CA GLU A 166 -1.31 4.54 20.67
C GLU A 166 -1.55 3.64 19.45
N ALA A 167 -0.95 3.97 18.30
CA ALA A 167 -1.01 3.12 17.11
C ALA A 167 -0.44 1.72 17.36
N LEU A 168 0.72 1.61 18.00
CA LEU A 168 1.33 0.31 18.30
C LEU A 168 0.48 -0.54 19.28
N ILE A 169 -0.08 0.10 20.30
CA ILE A 169 -1.00 -0.54 21.26
C ILE A 169 -2.24 -1.06 20.52
N ALA A 170 -2.83 -0.24 19.65
CA ALA A 170 -3.97 -0.64 18.84
C ALA A 170 -3.61 -1.77 17.85
N ALA A 171 -2.43 -1.74 17.24
CA ALA A 171 -1.96 -2.80 16.33
C ALA A 171 -1.85 -4.15 17.07
N THR A 172 -1.29 -4.13 18.28
CA THR A 172 -1.20 -5.28 19.20
C THR A 172 -2.61 -5.81 19.54
N GLY A 173 -3.56 -4.91 19.82
CA GLY A 173 -4.96 -5.28 20.06
C GLY A 173 -5.61 -5.96 18.85
N MET A 174 -5.38 -5.45 17.64
CA MET A 174 -5.84 -6.05 16.40
C MET A 174 -5.20 -7.43 16.17
N ALA A 175 -3.90 -7.60 16.43
CA ALA A 175 -3.24 -8.91 16.31
C ALA A 175 -3.84 -9.96 17.27
N ARG A 176 -4.19 -9.57 18.49
CA ARG A 176 -4.91 -10.44 19.43
C ARG A 176 -6.33 -10.78 18.94
N LEU A 177 -7.04 -9.81 18.39
CA LEU A 177 -8.38 -10.04 17.82
C LEU A 177 -8.33 -10.99 16.62
N ARG A 178 -7.31 -10.86 15.75
CA ARG A 178 -7.02 -11.80 14.66
C ARG A 178 -6.88 -13.23 15.17
N ASP A 179 -6.19 -13.42 16.30
CA ASP A 179 -5.96 -14.74 16.89
C ASP A 179 -7.21 -15.33 17.56
N SER A 180 -8.15 -14.49 18.00
CA SER A 180 -9.47 -14.89 18.52
C SER A 180 -10.50 -15.22 17.45
N ILE A 181 -10.26 -14.84 16.18
CA ILE A 181 -11.18 -15.17 15.07
C ILE A 181 -10.97 -16.63 14.68
N ASP A 182 -11.97 -17.46 15.02
CA ASP A 182 -12.04 -18.85 14.62
C ASP A 182 -12.42 -18.97 13.14
N ASP A 183 -11.41 -19.04 12.27
CA ASP A 183 -11.64 -19.44 10.89
C ASP A 183 -11.97 -20.94 10.87
N ALA A 184 -13.25 -21.30 10.80
CA ALA A 184 -13.68 -22.65 10.44
C ALA A 184 -13.23 -23.10 9.02
N GLY A 185 -12.49 -22.25 8.28
CA GLY A 185 -11.89 -22.51 6.98
C GLY A 185 -10.41 -22.95 7.02
N ARG A 186 -9.99 -23.72 8.04
CA ARG A 186 -8.65 -24.33 8.07
C ARG A 186 -8.54 -25.39 6.96
N ALA A 187 -7.92 -25.08 5.82
CA ALA A 187 -7.17 -26.06 5.01
C ALA A 187 -6.47 -25.47 3.78
N GLU A 188 -7.02 -24.47 3.08
CA GLU A 188 -6.56 -24.18 1.72
C GLU A 188 -5.34 -23.23 1.65
N SER A 189 -5.28 -22.19 2.51
CA SER A 189 -4.17 -21.22 2.52
C SER A 189 -2.96 -21.66 3.39
N ALA A 190 -3.09 -22.76 4.15
CA ALA A 190 -2.05 -23.26 5.05
C ALA A 190 -0.98 -24.13 4.37
N ARG A 191 -0.99 -24.30 3.05
CA ARG A 191 0.24 -24.70 2.35
C ARG A 191 1.16 -23.50 2.29
N ARG A 192 1.98 -23.34 3.33
CA ARG A 192 3.22 -22.58 3.23
C ARG A 192 3.96 -23.10 1.98
N PRO A 193 4.09 -22.35 0.88
CA PRO A 193 4.87 -22.84 -0.23
C PRO A 193 6.28 -23.06 0.31
N SER A 194 6.87 -24.22 0.02
CA SER A 194 8.30 -24.41 0.29
C SER A 194 9.05 -23.20 -0.31
N PRO A 195 10.04 -22.64 0.40
CA PRO A 195 10.80 -21.48 -0.07
C PRO A 195 11.54 -21.70 -1.41
N SER A 196 11.46 -22.90 -1.98
CA SER A 196 12.05 -23.30 -3.26
C SER A 196 11.24 -22.91 -4.51
N ARG A 197 10.01 -22.40 -4.41
CA ARG A 197 9.24 -21.90 -5.58
C ARG A 197 8.64 -20.51 -5.36
N ALA A 198 9.52 -19.50 -5.25
CA ALA A 198 9.12 -18.09 -5.31
C ALA A 198 8.49 -17.64 -6.65
N VAL A 199 8.43 -18.54 -7.65
CA VAL A 199 7.92 -18.27 -9.00
C VAL A 199 6.40 -18.46 -9.10
N ASP A 200 5.78 -19.17 -8.14
CA ASP A 200 4.36 -19.54 -8.15
C ASP A 200 3.56 -18.96 -6.97
N ALA A 201 4.16 -18.07 -6.16
CA ALA A 201 3.45 -17.45 -5.05
C ALA A 201 2.39 -16.45 -5.57
N PRO A 202 1.20 -16.38 -4.96
CA PRO A 202 0.21 -15.38 -5.30
C PRO A 202 0.79 -13.97 -5.06
N VAL A 203 0.34 -13.02 -5.88
CA VAL A 203 0.75 -11.61 -5.82
C VAL A 203 -0.47 -10.76 -5.56
N ALA A 204 -0.41 -9.89 -4.56
CA ALA A 204 -1.45 -8.91 -4.27
C ALA A 204 -0.98 -7.50 -4.61
N HIS A 205 -1.89 -6.66 -5.11
CA HIS A 205 -1.69 -5.20 -5.09
C HIS A 205 -2.09 -4.66 -3.71
N ILE A 206 -1.19 -3.94 -3.04
CA ILE A 206 -1.32 -3.53 -1.63
C ILE A 206 -1.56 -2.02 -1.43
N ASP A 207 -1.88 -1.28 -2.49
CA ASP A 207 -2.10 0.18 -2.41
C ASP A 207 -3.20 0.67 -3.37
N LEU A 208 -4.28 -0.10 -3.51
CA LEU A 208 -5.34 0.14 -4.51
C LEU A 208 -6.03 1.49 -4.32
N ALA A 209 -6.37 1.85 -3.08
CA ALA A 209 -7.10 3.09 -2.78
C ALA A 209 -6.34 4.35 -3.24
N HIS A 210 -5.01 4.32 -3.21
CA HIS A 210 -4.16 5.44 -3.65
C HIS A 210 -3.70 5.32 -5.11
N SER A 211 -3.73 4.11 -5.67
CA SER A 211 -3.25 3.81 -7.03
C SER A 211 -4.33 3.83 -8.10
N LEU A 212 -5.61 3.93 -7.72
CA LEU A 212 -6.73 4.00 -8.66
C LEU A 212 -7.23 5.44 -8.85
N ARG A 213 -7.57 5.75 -10.09
CA ARG A 213 -8.30 6.95 -10.51
C ARG A 213 -9.52 6.51 -11.31
N PHE A 214 -10.49 7.39 -11.47
CA PHE A 214 -11.68 7.13 -12.27
C PHE A 214 -11.90 8.26 -13.28
N ASN A 215 -12.23 7.90 -14.51
CA ASN A 215 -12.62 8.83 -15.56
C ASN A 215 -13.94 8.37 -16.22
N GLU A 216 -14.26 8.89 -17.41
CA GLU A 216 -15.47 8.52 -18.14
C GLU A 216 -15.39 7.09 -18.72
N ASP A 217 -14.19 6.63 -19.05
CA ASP A 217 -13.93 5.31 -19.62
C ASP A 217 -13.85 4.19 -18.57
N GLY A 218 -13.73 4.55 -17.28
CA GLY A 218 -13.74 3.60 -16.17
C GLY A 218 -12.59 3.82 -15.16
N PRO A 219 -12.20 2.76 -14.42
CA PRO A 219 -11.05 2.78 -13.54
C PRO A 219 -9.73 2.90 -14.33
N LEU A 220 -8.79 3.64 -13.74
CA LEU A 220 -7.46 3.92 -14.27
C LEU A 220 -6.42 3.63 -13.18
N LEU A 221 -5.61 2.61 -13.40
CA LEU A 221 -4.50 2.25 -12.53
C LEU A 221 -3.28 3.12 -12.83
N VAL A 222 -2.91 3.99 -11.90
CA VAL A 222 -1.75 4.89 -12.05
C VAL A 222 -0.46 4.32 -11.45
N ASP A 223 -0.56 3.29 -10.61
CA ASP A 223 0.60 2.61 -10.02
C ASP A 223 0.30 1.15 -9.65
N VAL A 224 1.35 0.35 -9.55
CA VAL A 224 1.29 -1.06 -9.15
C VAL A 224 2.24 -1.29 -7.98
N VAL A 225 1.69 -1.58 -6.80
CA VAL A 225 2.48 -1.87 -5.59
C VAL A 225 2.20 -3.30 -5.18
N THR A 226 3.19 -4.18 -5.35
CA THR A 226 3.00 -5.64 -5.21
C THR A 226 3.64 -6.23 -3.96
N ALA A 227 3.01 -7.25 -3.37
CA ALA A 227 3.59 -8.11 -2.33
C ALA A 227 3.29 -9.59 -2.60
N PRO A 228 4.13 -10.54 -2.12
CA PRO A 228 3.87 -11.98 -2.20
C PRO A 228 2.78 -12.37 -1.20
N ALA A 229 1.52 -12.29 -1.62
CA ALA A 229 0.35 -12.53 -0.78
C ALA A 229 -0.89 -12.88 -1.61
N ASP A 230 -1.87 -13.51 -0.98
CA ASP A 230 -3.19 -13.72 -1.56
C ASP A 230 -3.89 -12.36 -1.85
N PRO A 231 -4.66 -12.22 -2.95
CA PRO A 231 -5.29 -10.96 -3.31
C PRO A 231 -6.18 -10.37 -2.21
N ILE A 232 -6.82 -11.22 -1.39
CA ILE A 232 -7.66 -10.79 -0.26
C ILE A 232 -6.92 -9.89 0.74
N ARG A 233 -5.60 -10.05 0.87
CA ARG A 233 -4.77 -9.14 1.69
C ARG A 233 -4.83 -7.71 1.15
N GLY A 234 -4.63 -7.54 -0.15
CA GLY A 234 -4.71 -6.24 -0.82
C GLY A 234 -6.11 -5.63 -0.76
N GLN A 235 -7.14 -6.45 -0.89
CA GLN A 235 -8.54 -6.08 -0.77
C GLN A 235 -8.88 -5.53 0.63
N ALA A 236 -8.42 -6.23 1.67
CA ALA A 236 -8.62 -5.79 3.05
C ALA A 236 -7.85 -4.50 3.38
N ILE A 237 -6.62 -4.35 2.87
CA ILE A 237 -5.86 -3.09 2.98
C ILE A 237 -6.63 -1.94 2.33
N ALA A 238 -7.17 -2.14 1.12
CA ALA A 238 -7.97 -1.13 0.45
C ALA A 238 -9.22 -0.72 1.25
N ALA A 239 -9.91 -1.68 1.88
CA ALA A 239 -11.05 -1.40 2.75
C ALA A 239 -10.66 -0.54 3.96
N VAL A 240 -9.56 -0.90 4.64
CA VAL A 240 -9.03 -0.13 5.78
C VAL A 240 -8.59 1.28 5.36
N ASP A 241 -7.97 1.43 4.19
CA ASP A 241 -7.59 2.74 3.66
C ASP A 241 -8.82 3.62 3.41
N LEU A 242 -9.87 3.05 2.80
CA LEU A 242 -11.13 3.74 2.53
C LEU A 242 -11.84 4.16 3.83
N LEU A 243 -11.84 3.30 4.86
CA LEU A 243 -12.37 3.64 6.18
C LEU A 243 -11.55 4.77 6.85
N SER A 244 -10.22 4.65 6.81
CA SER A 244 -9.31 5.62 7.44
C SER A 244 -9.40 7.00 6.78
N ALA A 245 -9.60 7.03 5.46
CA ALA A 245 -9.84 8.24 4.69
C ALA A 245 -11.28 8.78 4.81
N LYS A 246 -12.17 8.08 5.55
CA LYS A 246 -13.62 8.36 5.62
C LYS A 246 -14.30 8.38 4.24
N ALA A 247 -13.75 7.64 3.29
CA ALA A 247 -14.33 7.42 1.97
C ALA A 247 -15.43 6.34 2.00
N ALA A 248 -15.49 5.52 3.04
CA ALA A 248 -16.54 4.53 3.28
C ALA A 248 -16.87 4.40 4.78
N GLY A 249 -18.03 3.83 5.08
CA GLY A 249 -18.48 3.52 6.44
C GLY A 249 -18.37 2.03 6.79
N GLU A 250 -18.79 1.69 8.01
CA GLU A 250 -18.80 0.31 8.55
C GLU A 250 -19.62 -0.67 7.70
N ASP A 251 -20.64 -0.18 7.00
CA ASP A 251 -21.47 -0.94 6.06
C ASP A 251 -20.66 -1.61 4.95
N LEU A 252 -19.50 -1.05 4.59
CA LEU A 252 -18.59 -1.65 3.63
C LEU A 252 -18.10 -3.03 4.08
N LEU A 253 -17.72 -3.17 5.36
CA LEU A 253 -17.17 -4.43 5.87
C LEU A 253 -18.22 -5.54 5.86
N TRP A 254 -19.48 -5.18 6.14
CA TRP A 254 -20.61 -6.11 6.13
C TRP A 254 -20.99 -6.60 4.73
N ARG A 255 -20.88 -5.75 3.69
CA ARG A 255 -21.12 -6.18 2.29
C ARG A 255 -20.18 -7.30 1.84
N TRP A 256 -18.97 -7.34 2.40
CA TRP A 256 -17.94 -8.31 2.06
C TRP A 256 -17.82 -9.44 3.08
N ALA A 257 -18.68 -9.48 4.11
CA ALA A 257 -18.58 -10.43 5.22
C ALA A 257 -18.67 -11.91 4.82
N LEU A 258 -19.28 -12.22 3.67
CA LEU A 258 -19.38 -13.58 3.14
C LEU A 258 -18.11 -14.05 2.41
N VAL A 259 -17.14 -13.16 2.15
CA VAL A 259 -15.87 -13.54 1.53
C VAL A 259 -15.03 -14.35 2.53
N PRO A 260 -14.59 -15.58 2.20
CA PRO A 260 -13.83 -16.41 3.12
C PRO A 260 -12.56 -15.72 3.65
N GLY A 261 -12.39 -15.71 4.97
CA GLY A 261 -11.23 -15.08 5.62
C GLY A 261 -11.25 -13.54 5.62
N TRP A 262 -12.36 -12.90 5.22
CA TRP A 262 -12.48 -11.44 5.15
C TRP A 262 -12.24 -10.76 6.50
N SER A 263 -12.99 -11.13 7.55
CA SER A 263 -12.88 -10.49 8.87
C SER A 263 -11.45 -10.51 9.40
N LYS A 264 -10.78 -11.65 9.30
CA LYS A 264 -9.40 -11.78 9.74
C LYS A 264 -8.44 -10.93 8.92
N ASN A 265 -8.59 -10.90 7.59
CA ASN A 265 -7.74 -10.06 6.75
C ASN A 265 -7.97 -8.57 6.99
N VAL A 266 -9.19 -8.13 7.27
CA VAL A 266 -9.50 -6.74 7.65
C VAL A 266 -8.84 -6.36 8.96
N VAL A 267 -8.90 -7.23 9.98
CA VAL A 267 -8.22 -7.01 11.26
C VAL A 267 -6.69 -6.97 11.07
N CYS A 268 -6.12 -7.86 10.26
CA CYS A 268 -4.69 -7.82 9.93
C CYS A 268 -4.32 -6.54 9.15
N ALA A 269 -5.14 -6.12 8.20
CA ALA A 269 -4.91 -4.88 7.45
C ALA A 269 -4.94 -3.64 8.35
N MET A 270 -5.82 -3.63 9.36
CA MET A 270 -5.85 -2.57 10.37
C MET A 270 -4.58 -2.61 11.23
N ALA A 271 -4.18 -3.79 11.73
CA ALA A 271 -2.91 -3.96 12.44
C ALA A 271 -1.72 -3.45 11.61
N TYR A 272 -1.68 -3.78 10.31
CA TYR A 272 -0.65 -3.34 9.38
C TYR A 272 -0.57 -1.83 9.26
N ARG A 273 -1.68 -1.13 9.01
CA ARG A 273 -1.66 0.34 8.87
C ARG A 273 -1.29 1.04 10.18
N LEU A 274 -1.70 0.51 11.32
CA LEU A 274 -1.29 1.00 12.64
C LEU A 274 0.21 0.77 12.90
N SER A 275 0.73 -0.40 12.53
CA SER A 275 2.16 -0.72 12.61
C SER A 275 3.01 0.18 11.71
N VAL A 276 2.57 0.44 10.47
CA VAL A 276 3.20 1.43 9.59
C VAL A 276 3.16 2.80 10.26
N HIS A 277 2.02 3.21 10.83
CA HIS A 277 1.88 4.52 11.47
C HIS A 277 2.80 4.72 12.68
N ALA A 278 3.05 3.65 13.45
CA ALA A 278 3.94 3.70 14.60
C ALA A 278 5.39 4.01 14.19
N LEU A 279 5.85 3.47 13.06
CA LEU A 279 7.26 3.48 12.66
C LEU A 279 7.61 4.43 11.52
N HIS A 280 6.70 4.69 10.58
CA HIS A 280 7.04 5.46 9.39
C HIS A 280 7.37 6.91 9.77
N PRO A 281 8.48 7.50 9.26
CA PRO A 281 8.90 8.84 9.67
C PRO A 281 7.87 9.92 9.30
N ASP A 282 7.15 9.75 8.19
CA ASP A 282 6.16 10.73 7.74
C ASP A 282 4.80 10.65 8.48
N SER A 283 4.67 9.75 9.46
CA SER A 283 3.45 9.65 10.26
C SER A 283 3.27 10.86 11.17
N SER A 284 2.02 11.33 11.25
CA SER A 284 1.65 12.53 12.00
C SER A 284 0.37 12.35 12.82
N GLN A 285 0.20 13.18 13.85
CA GLN A 285 -1.02 13.18 14.68
C GLN A 285 -2.31 13.36 13.86
N SER A 286 -2.28 14.18 12.80
CA SER A 286 -3.46 14.43 11.96
C SER A 286 -3.86 13.19 11.15
N ALA A 287 -2.89 12.45 10.60
CA ALA A 287 -3.14 11.19 9.89
C ALA A 287 -3.69 10.11 10.84
N PHE A 288 -3.29 10.12 12.11
CA PHE A 288 -3.72 9.12 13.09
C PHE A 288 -5.23 9.15 13.38
N ALA A 289 -5.87 10.32 13.32
CA ALA A 289 -7.28 10.46 13.66
C ALA A 289 -8.20 9.57 12.80
N GLY A 290 -7.87 9.41 11.52
CA GLY A 290 -8.58 8.50 10.60
C GLY A 290 -8.39 7.04 10.97
N LEU A 291 -7.14 6.63 11.23
CA LEU A 291 -6.80 5.27 11.65
C LEU A 291 -7.47 4.87 12.97
N ARG A 292 -7.50 5.78 13.95
CA ARG A 292 -8.18 5.55 15.24
C ARG A 292 -9.67 5.29 15.04
N SER A 293 -10.34 6.12 14.25
CA SER A 293 -11.76 5.93 13.92
C SER A 293 -12.02 4.61 13.15
N ALA A 294 -11.14 4.25 12.21
CA ALA A 294 -11.25 3.00 11.47
C ALA A 294 -11.02 1.77 12.37
N THR A 295 -10.11 1.88 13.36
CA THR A 295 -9.84 0.82 14.35
C THR A 295 -11.08 0.49 15.16
N GLU A 296 -11.84 1.49 15.60
CA GLU A 296 -13.11 1.30 16.33
C GLU A 296 -14.16 0.59 15.46
N ILE A 297 -14.23 0.91 14.17
CA ILE A 297 -15.13 0.26 13.21
C ILE A 297 -14.74 -1.21 13.00
N VAL A 298 -13.45 -1.48 12.79
CA VAL A 298 -12.93 -2.83 12.54
C VAL A 298 -13.09 -3.72 13.77
N ASP A 299 -12.83 -3.21 14.98
CA ASP A 299 -13.03 -3.97 16.23
C ASP A 299 -14.50 -4.37 16.40
N ARG A 300 -15.43 -3.42 16.27
CA ARG A 300 -16.88 -3.71 16.36
C ARG A 300 -17.33 -4.72 15.31
N PHE A 301 -16.93 -4.53 14.05
CA PHE A 301 -17.28 -5.43 12.96
C PHE A 301 -16.79 -6.86 13.25
N ALA A 302 -15.51 -7.03 13.59
CA ALA A 302 -14.93 -8.34 13.81
C ALA A 302 -15.57 -9.06 15.03
N ARG A 303 -15.83 -8.34 16.12
CA ARG A 303 -16.52 -8.92 17.29
C ARG A 303 -17.94 -9.34 16.98
N ALA A 304 -18.70 -8.47 16.31
CA ALA A 304 -20.07 -8.79 15.91
C ALA A 304 -20.15 -9.96 14.93
N ALA A 305 -19.21 -10.05 13.98
CA ALA A 305 -19.18 -11.12 12.98
C ALA A 305 -18.81 -12.50 13.58
N HIS A 306 -18.09 -12.52 14.71
CA HIS A 306 -17.56 -13.76 15.33
C HIS A 306 -18.09 -14.02 16.75
N ASN A 307 -19.06 -13.23 17.23
CA ASN A 307 -19.63 -13.31 18.57
C ASN A 307 -18.58 -13.27 19.71
N LEU A 308 -17.61 -12.35 19.59
CA LEU A 308 -16.49 -12.14 20.54
C LEU A 308 -16.70 -11.00 21.53
#